data_AF-A0A0D0SB44-F1
#
_entry.id   AF-A0A0D0SB44-F1
#
_cell.length_a   1.000
_cell.length_b   1.000
_cell.length_c   1.000
_cell.angle_alpha   90.00
_cell.angle_beta   90.00
_cell.angle_gamma   90.00
#
_symmetry.space_group_name_H-M   'P 1'
#
loop_
_entity.id
_entity.type
_entity.pdbx_description
1 polymer ?
#
loop_
_entity_poly.entity_id
_entity_poly.type
_entity_poly.pdbx_seq_one_letter_code
_entity_poly.pdbx_strand_id
1 'polypeptide(L)'
;MLISFATNVLNFVWHGFHYPNSLPCRQSFLYTALLLSMCYEGYRDLSKYKSQSIVKIFFGGFAFIILCEQLITWDDFDYMVVYLSLLFLALYALLAYLRKHKKLSSFTLLIFTLIIITVEMTINTAYTSVTTVTRSTYLSFVNDYQELIKEVKDEDPEFYRFEKYSRKTKNDGAFVGYPSISTFSSNSYGAISDFYKDLGMESSMNAYSNNGITPLMNSLFNVKYYLSTVTQEESDLVSLYKEYGDGYVYKNNYTLNVGFMLPSSIEKQWHTSSSSPVNVQNNFSNLIANCKVFDEITTTDTYDNTFTIEVDDPTHIYVEVTNSDIEEIDATIGDDSKSFSNVDRGFLLDLGVCYPEDEISLVAEEDQTP
;
A
#
# COMPACT_ATOMS: atom_id res chain seq x y z
N MET A 1 12.32 19.39 -21.45
CA MET A 1 11.66 18.25 -20.79
C MET A 1 12.12 18.10 -19.35
N LEU A 2 13.40 17.83 -19.06
CA LEU A 2 13.90 17.68 -17.67
C LEU A 2 13.57 18.88 -16.76
N ILE A 3 13.79 20.12 -17.22
CA ILE A 3 13.39 21.33 -16.48
C ILE A 3 11.88 21.35 -16.20
N SER A 4 11.07 20.86 -17.14
CA SER A 4 9.63 20.79 -16.97
C SER A 4 9.20 19.73 -15.96
N PHE A 5 10.02 18.70 -15.73
CA PHE A 5 9.78 17.72 -14.68
C PHE A 5 10.17 18.29 -13.31
N ALA A 6 11.24 19.09 -13.26
CA ALA A 6 11.73 19.71 -12.03
C ALA A 6 10.99 20.99 -11.61
N THR A 7 9.99 21.45 -12.38
CA THR A 7 9.29 22.71 -12.10
C THR A 7 7.78 22.51 -12.02
N ASN A 8 7.20 22.79 -10.84
CA ASN A 8 5.79 22.60 -10.56
C ASN A 8 4.87 23.36 -11.53
N VAL A 9 5.25 24.59 -11.89
CA VAL A 9 4.46 25.43 -12.81
C VAL A 9 4.39 24.81 -14.21
N LEU A 10 5.51 24.32 -14.74
CA LEU A 10 5.50 23.70 -16.06
C LEU A 10 4.79 22.36 -16.02
N ASN A 11 5.01 21.56 -14.97
CA ASN A 11 4.30 20.29 -14.78
C ASN A 11 2.78 20.50 -14.71
N PHE A 12 2.30 21.55 -14.02
CA PHE A 12 0.90 21.96 -13.99
C PHE A 12 0.32 22.27 -15.38
N VAL A 13 1.08 22.98 -16.22
CA VAL A 13 0.67 23.27 -17.60
C VAL A 13 0.55 21.99 -18.42
N TRP A 14 1.54 21.09 -18.35
CA TRP A 14 1.49 19.79 -19.04
C TRP A 14 0.36 18.90 -18.55
N HIS A 15 -0.02 19.07 -17.30
CA HIS A 15 -1.09 18.32 -16.67
C HIS A 15 -2.46 19.02 -16.79
N GLY A 16 -2.62 19.91 -17.78
CA GLY A 16 -3.91 20.51 -18.12
C GLY A 16 -4.42 21.51 -17.08
N PHE A 17 -3.51 22.23 -16.42
CA PHE A 17 -3.81 23.18 -15.34
C PHE A 17 -4.45 22.52 -14.11
N HIS A 18 -3.97 21.32 -13.77
CA HIS A 18 -4.27 20.65 -12.51
C HIS A 18 -3.00 19.96 -11.99
N TYR A 19 -2.76 19.95 -10.68
CA TYR A 19 -1.59 19.27 -10.13
C TYR A 19 -1.80 17.75 -10.14
N PRO A 20 -0.84 16.95 -10.64
CA PRO A 20 -0.92 15.51 -10.56
C PRO A 20 -0.88 15.04 -9.11
N ASN A 21 -1.76 14.10 -8.74
CA ASN A 21 -1.64 13.34 -7.51
C ASN A 21 -0.90 12.01 -7.77
N SER A 22 0.02 11.65 -6.87
CA SER A 22 0.83 10.42 -6.78
C SER A 22 1.75 10.07 -7.96
N LEU A 23 1.50 10.58 -9.17
CA LEU A 23 2.27 10.28 -10.38
C LEU A 23 2.67 11.58 -11.10
N PRO A 24 3.73 12.27 -10.63
CA PRO A 24 4.22 13.47 -11.29
C PRO A 24 4.78 13.14 -12.69
N CYS A 25 4.83 14.15 -13.57
CA CYS A 25 5.52 14.07 -14.87
C CYS A 25 5.00 12.98 -15.82
N ARG A 26 3.67 12.75 -15.87
CA ARG A 26 3.02 11.74 -16.75
C ARG A 26 3.35 11.90 -18.24
N GLN A 27 3.78 13.09 -18.65
CA GLN A 27 4.28 13.42 -19.99
C GLN A 27 5.72 12.90 -20.26
N SER A 28 6.30 12.09 -19.37
CA SER A 28 7.62 11.47 -19.53
C SER A 28 7.75 10.63 -20.80
N PHE A 29 6.64 10.05 -21.30
CA PHE A 29 6.64 9.32 -22.56
C PHE A 29 7.14 10.16 -23.75
N LEU A 30 6.89 11.48 -23.75
CA LEU A 30 7.40 12.39 -24.78
C LEU A 30 8.92 12.53 -24.71
N TYR A 31 9.47 12.55 -23.49
CA TYR A 31 10.92 12.58 -23.28
C TYR A 31 11.56 11.28 -23.77
N THR A 32 10.98 10.12 -23.45
CA THR A 32 11.43 8.82 -23.96
C THR A 32 11.40 8.78 -25.49
N ALA A 33 10.32 9.26 -26.12
CA ALA A 33 10.21 9.32 -27.58
C ALA A 33 11.28 10.23 -28.21
N LEU A 34 11.55 11.38 -27.60
CA LEU A 34 12.61 12.29 -28.04
C LEU A 34 13.99 11.64 -27.94
N LEU A 35 14.32 11.03 -26.80
CA LEU A 35 15.59 10.33 -26.61
C LEU A 35 15.77 9.19 -27.60
N LEU A 36 14.75 8.35 -27.80
CA LEU A 36 14.80 7.25 -28.77
C LEU A 36 15.04 7.77 -30.20
N SER A 37 14.42 8.89 -30.56
CA SER A 37 14.63 9.54 -31.87
C SER A 37 16.08 10.01 -32.03
N MET A 38 16.64 10.67 -31.01
CA MET A 38 18.04 11.10 -31.00
C MET A 38 19.01 9.90 -31.05
N CYS A 39 18.73 8.85 -30.29
CA CYS A 39 19.53 7.61 -30.28
C CYS A 39 19.50 6.91 -31.64
N TYR A 40 18.33 6.86 -32.29
CA TYR A 40 18.18 6.30 -33.63
C TYR A 40 19.04 7.05 -34.65
N GLU A 41 18.99 8.38 -34.66
CA GLU A 41 19.83 9.18 -35.56
C GLU A 41 21.33 8.95 -35.29
N GLY A 42 21.74 8.99 -34.02
CA GLY A 42 23.12 8.73 -33.62
C GLY A 42 23.62 7.33 -34.03
N TYR A 43 22.77 6.31 -33.92
CA TYR A 43 23.10 4.94 -34.29
C TYR A 43 23.09 4.71 -35.82
N ARG A 44 22.16 5.34 -36.54
CA ARG A 44 22.09 5.31 -38.01
C ARG A 44 23.36 5.90 -38.62
N ASP A 45 23.81 7.03 -38.08
CA ASP A 45 24.96 7.80 -38.58
C ASP A 45 26.29 7.42 -37.90
N LEU A 46 26.33 6.30 -37.14
CA LEU A 46 27.48 5.86 -36.35
C LEU A 46 28.81 5.73 -37.13
N SER A 47 28.71 5.40 -38.41
CA SER A 47 29.86 5.28 -39.33
C SER A 47 30.51 6.63 -39.67
N LYS A 48 29.76 7.75 -39.56
CA LYS A 48 30.23 9.10 -39.89
C LYS A 48 31.09 9.72 -38.78
N TYR A 49 30.90 9.30 -37.53
CA TYR A 49 31.66 9.85 -36.39
C TYR A 49 33.09 9.30 -36.32
N LYS A 50 33.97 9.89 -35.51
CA LYS A 50 35.32 9.35 -35.26
C LYS A 50 35.26 8.16 -34.29
N SER A 51 36.20 7.21 -34.33
CA SER A 51 36.21 6.09 -33.37
C SER A 51 36.43 6.56 -31.92
N GLN A 52 37.18 7.64 -31.73
CA GLN A 52 37.33 8.30 -30.43
C GLN A 52 36.00 8.77 -29.82
N SER A 53 34.96 9.02 -30.65
CA SER A 53 33.65 9.41 -30.15
C SER A 53 32.99 8.30 -29.32
N ILE A 54 33.17 7.02 -29.69
CA ILE A 54 32.62 5.90 -28.92
C ILE A 54 33.27 5.84 -27.53
N VAL A 55 34.60 6.02 -27.48
CA VAL A 55 35.35 6.05 -26.21
C VAL A 55 34.89 7.21 -25.33
N LYS A 56 34.69 8.41 -25.90
CA LYS A 56 34.17 9.57 -25.16
C LYS A 56 32.76 9.34 -24.63
N ILE A 57 31.88 8.72 -25.42
CA ILE A 57 30.51 8.37 -24.99
C ILE A 57 30.55 7.36 -23.84
N PHE A 58 31.38 6.32 -23.95
CA PHE A 58 31.58 5.33 -22.89
C PHE A 58 32.03 5.99 -21.58
N PHE A 59 33.09 6.80 -21.61
CA PHE A 59 33.56 7.48 -20.40
C PHE A 59 32.58 8.55 -19.89
N GLY A 60 31.81 9.19 -20.76
CA GLY A 60 30.73 10.09 -20.37
C GLY A 60 29.61 9.35 -19.63
N GLY A 61 29.17 8.21 -20.14
CA GLY A 61 28.20 7.34 -19.47
C GLY A 61 28.74 6.76 -18.16
N PHE A 62 30.02 6.34 -18.14
CA PHE A 62 30.70 5.88 -16.94
C PHE A 62 30.70 6.95 -15.85
N ALA A 63 31.16 8.16 -16.19
CA ALA A 63 31.18 9.28 -15.24
C ALA A 63 29.78 9.65 -14.76
N PHE A 64 28.76 9.57 -15.63
CA PHE A 64 27.38 9.80 -15.25
C PHE A 64 26.86 8.76 -14.26
N ILE A 65 27.14 7.47 -14.47
CA ILE A 65 26.73 6.39 -13.55
C ILE A 65 27.39 6.58 -12.18
N ILE A 66 28.69 6.89 -12.14
CA ILE A 66 29.40 7.17 -10.88
C ILE A 66 28.84 8.43 -10.21
N LEU A 67 28.52 9.48 -10.98
CA LEU A 67 27.89 10.67 -10.42
C LEU A 67 26.52 10.35 -9.82
N CYS A 68 25.72 9.49 -10.47
CA CYS A 68 24.44 9.05 -9.91
C CYS A 68 24.63 8.30 -8.59
N GLU A 69 25.60 7.38 -8.51
CA GLU A 69 25.91 6.65 -7.27
C GLU A 69 26.34 7.60 -6.14
N GLN A 70 27.08 8.67 -6.44
CA GLN A 70 27.47 9.66 -5.43
C GLN A 70 26.36 10.65 -5.03
N LEU A 71 25.36 10.86 -5.89
CA LEU A 71 24.28 11.83 -5.65
C LEU A 71 23.01 11.19 -5.07
N ILE A 72 22.80 9.89 -5.30
CA ILE A 72 21.66 9.14 -4.78
C ILE A 72 22.05 8.70 -3.36
N THR A 73 21.38 9.27 -2.36
CA THR A 73 21.63 8.98 -0.93
C THR A 73 20.66 7.95 -0.34
N TRP A 74 19.83 7.33 -1.17
CA TRP A 74 18.84 6.35 -0.76
C TRP A 74 19.48 4.97 -0.74
N ASP A 75 19.33 4.23 0.35
CA ASP A 75 19.90 2.89 0.54
C ASP A 75 19.20 1.79 -0.30
N ASP A 76 18.26 2.17 -1.16
CA ASP A 76 17.43 1.27 -1.97
C ASP A 76 18.20 0.47 -3.04
N PHE A 77 19.44 0.84 -3.36
CA PHE A 77 20.20 0.24 -4.46
C PHE A 77 21.50 -0.39 -3.99
N ASP A 78 21.57 -1.73 -4.07
CA ASP A 78 22.83 -2.47 -3.91
C ASP A 78 23.88 -1.98 -4.93
N TYR A 79 25.13 -1.82 -4.48
CA TYR A 79 26.29 -1.54 -5.32
C TYR A 79 26.41 -2.47 -6.56
N MET A 80 25.86 -3.68 -6.48
CA MET A 80 25.75 -4.61 -7.61
C MET A 80 25.07 -3.97 -8.84
N VAL A 81 24.07 -3.11 -8.64
CA VAL A 81 23.35 -2.39 -9.72
C VAL A 81 24.30 -1.50 -10.52
N VAL A 82 25.23 -0.82 -9.84
CA VAL A 82 26.22 0.05 -10.48
C VAL A 82 27.19 -0.78 -11.33
N TYR A 83 27.72 -1.87 -10.79
CA TYR A 83 28.64 -2.75 -11.52
C TYR A 83 27.98 -3.39 -12.75
N LEU A 84 26.73 -3.85 -12.62
CA LEU A 84 25.95 -4.39 -13.75
C LEU A 84 25.68 -3.33 -14.82
N SER A 85 25.32 -2.11 -14.41
CA SER A 85 25.08 -1.00 -15.33
C SER A 85 26.35 -0.63 -16.12
N LEU A 86 27.51 -0.60 -15.46
CA LEU A 86 28.81 -0.36 -16.09
C LEU A 86 29.19 -1.49 -17.05
N LEU A 87 28.91 -2.74 -16.69
CA LEU A 87 29.11 -3.90 -17.56
C LEU A 87 28.28 -3.80 -18.83
N PHE A 88 26.97 -3.53 -18.72
CA PHE A 88 26.09 -3.38 -19.89
C PHE A 88 26.50 -2.18 -20.75
N LEU A 89 26.88 -1.06 -20.14
CA LEU A 89 27.43 0.09 -20.87
C LEU A 89 28.67 -0.30 -21.69
N ALA A 90 29.59 -1.09 -21.12
CA ALA A 90 30.76 -1.59 -21.82
C ALA A 90 30.39 -2.52 -22.99
N LEU A 91 29.41 -3.41 -22.80
CA LEU A 91 28.90 -4.29 -23.85
C LEU A 91 28.26 -3.49 -24.99
N TYR A 92 27.48 -2.45 -24.70
CA TYR A 92 26.89 -1.58 -25.70
C TYR A 92 27.95 -0.78 -26.48
N ALA A 93 28.97 -0.26 -25.79
CA ALA A 93 30.10 0.39 -26.43
C ALA A 93 30.87 -0.58 -27.35
N LEU A 94 31.05 -1.83 -26.94
CA LEU A 94 31.65 -2.89 -27.75
C LEU A 94 30.80 -3.17 -29.01
N LEU A 95 29.49 -3.34 -28.88
CA LEU A 95 28.60 -3.54 -30.03
C LEU A 95 28.65 -2.36 -31.01
N ALA A 96 28.65 -1.13 -30.51
CA ALA A 96 28.80 0.08 -31.32
C ALA A 96 30.15 0.10 -32.06
N TYR A 97 31.24 -0.29 -31.38
CA TYR A 97 32.57 -0.41 -31.98
C TYR A 97 32.61 -1.47 -33.08
N LEU A 98 32.08 -2.68 -32.83
CA LEU A 98 32.03 -3.77 -33.79
C LEU A 98 31.22 -3.41 -35.04
N ARG A 99 30.08 -2.72 -34.86
CA ARG A 99 29.27 -2.19 -35.96
C ARG A 99 30.04 -1.19 -36.80
N LYS A 100 30.69 -0.20 -36.15
CA LYS A 100 31.44 0.84 -36.84
C LYS A 100 32.56 0.26 -37.72
N HIS A 101 33.33 -0.67 -37.16
CA HIS A 101 34.45 -1.30 -37.85
C HIS A 101 34.03 -2.46 -38.77
N LYS A 102 32.72 -2.70 -38.93
CA LYS A 102 32.14 -3.77 -39.75
C LYS A 102 32.78 -5.15 -39.48
N LYS A 103 33.16 -5.42 -38.22
CA LYS A 103 33.82 -6.69 -37.83
C LYS A 103 32.85 -7.88 -37.84
N LEU A 104 31.55 -7.61 -37.76
CA LEU A 104 30.47 -8.61 -37.76
C LEU A 104 29.39 -8.22 -38.77
N SER A 105 28.62 -9.21 -39.24
CA SER A 105 27.44 -8.98 -40.06
C SER A 105 26.36 -8.22 -39.27
N SER A 106 25.52 -7.46 -39.96
CA SER A 106 24.40 -6.74 -39.32
C SER A 106 23.43 -7.68 -38.61
N PHE A 107 23.21 -8.87 -39.16
CA PHE A 107 22.35 -9.89 -38.54
C PHE A 107 22.94 -10.42 -37.24
N THR A 108 24.24 -10.76 -37.24
CA THR A 108 24.94 -11.21 -36.03
C THR A 108 24.92 -10.15 -34.93
N LEU A 109 25.14 -8.88 -35.28
CA LEU A 109 25.06 -7.77 -34.33
C LEU A 109 23.65 -7.59 -33.77
N LEU A 110 22.61 -7.75 -34.60
CA LEU A 110 21.22 -7.71 -34.14
C LEU A 110 20.96 -8.81 -33.10
N ILE A 111 21.39 -10.05 -33.35
CA ILE A 111 21.21 -11.17 -32.41
C ILE A 111 21.92 -10.90 -31.09
N PHE A 112 23.19 -10.47 -31.11
CA PHE A 112 23.90 -10.12 -29.87
C PHE A 112 23.24 -8.97 -29.12
N THR A 113 22.75 -7.96 -29.84
CA THR A 113 22.03 -6.84 -29.23
C THR A 113 20.74 -7.32 -28.55
N LEU A 114 19.95 -8.18 -29.21
CA LEU A 114 18.73 -8.74 -28.62
C LEU A 114 19.02 -9.60 -27.39
N ILE A 115 20.08 -10.42 -27.43
CA ILE A 115 20.50 -11.23 -26.27
C ILE A 115 20.88 -10.31 -25.10
N ILE A 116 21.75 -9.32 -25.34
CA ILE A 116 22.21 -8.41 -24.29
C ILE A 116 21.05 -7.64 -23.68
N ILE A 117 20.15 -7.07 -24.51
CA ILE A 117 18.96 -6.36 -24.03
C ILE A 117 18.04 -7.29 -23.22
N THR A 118 17.82 -8.51 -23.68
CA THR A 118 16.94 -9.47 -22.97
C THR A 118 17.53 -9.83 -21.61
N VAL A 119 18.84 -10.10 -21.54
CA VAL A 119 19.54 -10.41 -20.29
C VAL A 119 19.53 -9.20 -19.35
N GLU A 120 19.83 -8.00 -19.85
CA GLU A 120 19.78 -6.76 -19.07
C GLU A 120 18.38 -6.53 -18.49
N MET A 121 17.33 -6.57 -19.33
CA MET A 121 15.95 -6.35 -18.88
C MET A 121 15.52 -7.41 -17.85
N THR A 122 15.94 -8.66 -18.02
CA THR A 122 15.60 -9.74 -17.08
C THR A 122 16.27 -9.50 -15.72
N ILE A 123 17.57 -9.21 -15.71
CA ILE A 123 18.32 -8.92 -14.48
C ILE A 123 17.78 -7.65 -13.82
N ASN A 124 17.58 -6.58 -14.58
CA ASN A 124 17.03 -5.33 -14.05
C ASN A 124 15.65 -5.56 -13.43
N THR A 125 14.74 -6.25 -14.12
CA THR A 125 13.41 -6.59 -13.57
C THR A 125 13.54 -7.46 -12.30
N ALA A 126 14.45 -8.43 -12.28
CA ALA A 126 14.60 -9.32 -11.13
C ALA A 126 15.15 -8.60 -9.88
N TYR A 127 16.01 -7.60 -10.05
CA TYR A 127 16.67 -6.89 -8.94
C TYR A 127 15.96 -5.60 -8.52
N THR A 128 15.29 -4.89 -9.45
CA THR A 128 14.74 -3.56 -9.18
C THR A 128 13.23 -3.47 -9.34
N SER A 129 12.54 -4.54 -9.76
CA SER A 129 11.08 -4.51 -9.82
C SER A 129 10.49 -4.61 -8.42
N VAL A 130 9.37 -3.92 -8.23
CA VAL A 130 8.48 -4.19 -7.09
C VAL A 130 7.95 -5.63 -7.17
N THR A 131 7.60 -6.17 -6.00
CA THR A 131 7.00 -7.50 -5.86
C THR A 131 5.79 -7.64 -6.79
N THR A 132 5.75 -8.72 -7.56
CA THR A 132 4.63 -9.03 -8.44
C THR A 132 3.89 -10.27 -7.95
N VAL A 133 2.63 -10.38 -8.34
CA VAL A 133 1.78 -11.53 -8.03
C VAL A 133 1.39 -12.25 -9.32
N THR A 134 1.39 -13.58 -9.29
CA THR A 134 0.94 -14.36 -10.45
C THR A 134 -0.58 -14.23 -10.62
N ARG A 135 -1.08 -14.40 -11.85
CA ARG A 135 -2.53 -14.39 -12.10
C ARG A 135 -3.29 -15.43 -11.27
N SER A 136 -2.71 -16.61 -11.06
CA SER A 136 -3.31 -17.67 -10.24
C SER A 136 -3.44 -17.25 -8.77
N THR A 137 -2.40 -16.63 -8.21
CA THR A 137 -2.42 -16.09 -6.84
C THR A 137 -3.36 -14.87 -6.74
N TYR A 138 -3.45 -14.06 -7.80
CA TYR A 138 -4.35 -12.91 -7.83
C TYR A 138 -5.83 -13.35 -7.80
N LEU A 139 -6.18 -14.40 -8.54
CA LEU A 139 -7.55 -14.94 -8.62
C LEU A 139 -7.84 -16.03 -7.58
N SER A 140 -6.91 -16.31 -6.67
CA SER A 140 -7.11 -17.33 -5.63
C SER A 140 -8.33 -17.00 -4.77
N PHE A 141 -9.11 -18.03 -4.42
CA PHE A 141 -10.30 -17.95 -3.56
C PHE A 141 -11.47 -17.10 -4.08
N VAL A 142 -11.37 -16.50 -5.28
CA VAL A 142 -12.48 -15.69 -5.83
C VAL A 142 -13.74 -16.53 -6.03
N ASN A 143 -13.61 -17.74 -6.57
CA ASN A 143 -14.75 -18.63 -6.78
C ASN A 143 -15.34 -19.09 -5.44
N ASP A 144 -14.50 -19.46 -4.47
CA ASP A 144 -14.95 -19.92 -3.15
C ASP A 144 -15.73 -18.83 -2.43
N TYR A 145 -15.21 -17.60 -2.45
CA TYR A 145 -15.93 -16.44 -1.93
C TYR A 145 -17.23 -16.15 -2.66
N GLN A 146 -17.28 -16.31 -3.99
CA GLN A 146 -18.50 -16.08 -4.75
C GLN A 146 -19.61 -17.09 -4.42
N GLU A 147 -19.27 -18.36 -4.22
CA GLU A 147 -20.24 -19.37 -3.76
C GLU A 147 -20.69 -19.08 -2.32
N LEU A 148 -19.77 -18.76 -1.41
CA LEU A 148 -20.11 -18.37 -0.04
C LEU A 148 -21.05 -17.15 0.00
N ILE A 149 -20.75 -16.10 -0.77
CA ILE A 149 -21.58 -14.89 -0.85
C ILE A 149 -22.96 -15.24 -1.39
N LYS A 150 -23.05 -16.13 -2.38
CA LYS A 150 -24.32 -16.55 -2.96
C LYS A 150 -25.16 -17.31 -1.93
N GLU A 151 -24.58 -18.27 -1.21
CA GLU A 151 -25.28 -18.99 -0.15
C GLU A 151 -25.77 -18.05 0.96
N VAL A 152 -24.94 -17.11 1.39
CA VAL A 152 -25.34 -16.12 2.40
C VAL A 152 -26.50 -15.25 1.88
N LYS A 153 -26.48 -14.83 0.61
CA LYS A 153 -27.57 -14.05 -0.01
C LYS A 153 -28.89 -14.82 -0.16
N ASP A 154 -28.80 -16.12 -0.37
CA ASP A 154 -29.99 -16.98 -0.48
C ASP A 154 -30.66 -17.19 0.90
N GLU A 155 -29.88 -17.16 1.99
CA GLU A 155 -30.37 -17.35 3.36
C GLU A 155 -30.73 -16.05 4.09
N ASP A 156 -29.99 -14.97 3.85
CA ASP A 156 -30.22 -13.63 4.40
C ASP A 156 -30.64 -12.67 3.28
N PRO A 157 -31.94 -12.36 3.14
CA PRO A 157 -32.43 -11.46 2.10
C PRO A 157 -32.34 -9.98 2.49
N GLU A 158 -31.98 -9.65 3.74
CA GLU A 158 -31.89 -8.26 4.19
C GLU A 158 -30.65 -7.56 3.62
N PHE A 159 -30.57 -6.24 3.77
CA PHE A 159 -29.34 -5.54 3.40
C PHE A 159 -28.29 -5.71 4.50
N TYR A 160 -27.08 -6.09 4.11
CA TYR A 160 -25.90 -6.16 4.94
C TYR A 160 -24.65 -5.93 4.09
N ARG A 161 -23.51 -5.77 4.76
CA ARG A 161 -22.21 -5.62 4.12
C ARG A 161 -21.27 -6.76 4.51
N PHE A 162 -20.31 -7.00 3.63
CA PHE A 162 -19.20 -7.92 3.87
C PHE A 162 -17.89 -7.14 3.94
N GLU A 163 -16.95 -7.65 4.72
CA GLU A 163 -15.54 -7.28 4.62
C GLU A 163 -14.66 -8.55 4.62
N LYS A 164 -13.35 -8.36 4.43
CA LYS A 164 -12.37 -9.44 4.56
C LYS A 164 -11.46 -9.17 5.74
N TYR A 165 -11.07 -10.23 6.46
CA TYR A 165 -9.99 -10.14 7.46
C TYR A 165 -8.65 -9.78 6.81
N SER A 166 -8.34 -10.42 5.67
CA SER A 166 -7.16 -10.11 4.87
C SER A 166 -7.59 -9.66 3.47
N ARG A 167 -7.45 -8.35 3.22
CA ARG A 167 -7.79 -7.72 1.94
C ARG A 167 -6.64 -7.80 0.94
N LYS A 168 -6.95 -8.01 -0.34
CA LYS A 168 -5.95 -7.87 -1.43
C LYS A 168 -5.88 -6.42 -1.92
N THR A 169 -7.02 -5.75 -2.00
CA THR A 169 -7.14 -4.34 -2.39
C THR A 169 -8.30 -3.68 -1.63
N LYS A 170 -8.28 -2.34 -1.54
CA LYS A 170 -9.40 -1.54 -1.04
C LYS A 170 -10.69 -1.71 -1.87
N ASN A 171 -10.62 -2.32 -3.06
CA ASN A 171 -11.76 -2.59 -3.94
C ASN A 171 -12.18 -4.07 -3.97
N ASP A 172 -11.83 -4.87 -2.96
CA ASP A 172 -12.16 -6.30 -2.92
C ASP A 172 -13.68 -6.56 -3.05
N GLY A 173 -14.53 -5.69 -2.50
CA GLY A 173 -15.99 -5.81 -2.67
C GLY A 173 -16.44 -5.71 -4.12
N ALA A 174 -15.90 -4.75 -4.88
CA ALA A 174 -16.18 -4.63 -6.32
C ALA A 174 -15.53 -5.76 -7.13
N PHE A 175 -14.36 -6.24 -6.71
CA PHE A 175 -13.63 -7.31 -7.37
C PHE A 175 -14.32 -8.67 -7.23
N VAL A 176 -14.79 -9.02 -6.03
CA VAL A 176 -15.42 -10.32 -5.75
C VAL A 176 -16.93 -10.30 -5.97
N GLY A 177 -17.61 -9.18 -5.66
CA GLY A 177 -19.05 -9.00 -5.89
C GLY A 177 -19.91 -8.91 -4.62
N TYR A 178 -19.45 -8.15 -3.61
CA TYR A 178 -20.19 -7.91 -2.36
C TYR A 178 -20.24 -6.42 -1.97
N PRO A 179 -21.29 -5.97 -1.26
CA PRO A 179 -21.35 -4.63 -0.71
C PRO A 179 -20.27 -4.46 0.37
N SER A 180 -19.35 -3.53 0.17
CA SER A 180 -18.22 -3.24 1.05
C SER A 180 -18.26 -1.79 1.49
N ILE A 181 -17.71 -1.51 2.67
CA ILE A 181 -17.42 -0.18 3.19
C ILE A 181 -16.02 0.31 2.81
N SER A 182 -15.23 -0.51 2.13
CA SER A 182 -13.91 -0.17 1.61
C SER A 182 -13.99 0.20 0.14
N THR A 183 -13.29 1.27 -0.26
CA THR A 183 -13.17 1.64 -1.68
C THR A 183 -11.92 2.44 -1.99
N PHE A 184 -11.46 2.33 -3.23
CA PHE A 184 -10.54 3.26 -3.88
C PHE A 184 -11.17 3.76 -5.18
N SER A 185 -11.39 5.07 -5.27
CA SER A 185 -11.99 5.73 -6.44
C SER A 185 -11.50 7.18 -6.53
N SER A 186 -11.17 7.64 -7.73
CA SER A 186 -10.85 9.06 -7.98
C SER A 186 -12.05 9.99 -7.81
N ASN A 187 -13.26 9.43 -7.66
CA ASN A 187 -14.48 10.17 -7.38
C ASN A 187 -14.96 9.96 -5.92
N SER A 188 -14.12 9.41 -5.04
CA SER A 188 -14.45 9.29 -3.62
C SER A 188 -14.73 10.66 -3.01
N TYR A 189 -15.79 10.74 -2.22
CA TYR A 189 -16.21 12.01 -1.62
C TYR A 189 -15.34 12.34 -0.40
N GLY A 190 -14.70 13.51 -0.41
CA GLY A 190 -13.77 13.92 0.66
C GLY A 190 -14.37 13.85 2.06
N ALA A 191 -15.64 14.23 2.24
CA ALA A 191 -16.27 14.17 3.56
C ALA A 191 -16.47 12.75 4.10
N ILE A 192 -16.55 11.73 3.22
CA ILE A 192 -16.59 10.33 3.67
C ILE A 192 -15.19 9.93 4.14
N SER A 193 -14.15 10.32 3.38
CA SER A 193 -12.76 10.10 3.79
C SER A 193 -12.46 10.77 5.14
N ASP A 194 -12.88 12.01 5.35
CA ASP A 194 -12.71 12.73 6.62
C ASP A 194 -13.46 12.03 7.76
N PHE A 195 -14.70 11.59 7.50
CA PHE A 195 -15.49 10.86 8.48
C PHE A 195 -14.87 9.51 8.87
N TYR A 196 -14.27 8.78 7.94
CA TYR A 196 -13.54 7.54 8.27
C TYR A 196 -12.33 7.83 9.17
N LYS A 197 -11.59 8.90 8.85
CA LYS A 197 -10.46 9.34 9.66
C LYS A 197 -10.88 9.71 11.08
N ASP A 198 -11.94 10.50 11.23
CA ASP A 198 -12.51 10.90 12.53
C ASP A 198 -12.95 9.69 13.37
N LEU A 199 -13.34 8.58 12.72
CA LEU A 199 -13.72 7.33 13.39
C LEU A 199 -12.53 6.40 13.66
N GLY A 200 -11.33 6.73 13.21
CA GLY A 200 -10.12 5.92 13.40
C GLY A 200 -9.95 4.81 12.37
N MET A 201 -10.60 4.94 11.21
CA MET A 201 -10.44 4.01 10.09
C MET A 201 -9.53 4.57 8.99
N GLU A 202 -8.81 3.70 8.30
CA GLU A 202 -7.85 4.11 7.27
C GLU A 202 -8.53 4.90 6.14
N SER A 203 -7.97 6.08 5.87
CA SER A 203 -8.48 7.01 4.87
C SER A 203 -7.37 7.77 4.15
N SER A 204 -7.66 8.23 2.94
CA SER A 204 -6.82 9.03 2.06
C SER A 204 -7.71 9.82 1.09
N MET A 205 -7.10 10.69 0.28
CA MET A 205 -7.83 11.56 -0.66
C MET A 205 -8.78 10.80 -1.61
N ASN A 206 -8.41 9.59 -2.05
CA ASN A 206 -9.16 8.81 -3.03
C ASN A 206 -9.59 7.44 -2.51
N ALA A 207 -9.39 7.15 -1.23
CA ALA A 207 -9.60 5.82 -0.70
C ALA A 207 -9.93 5.85 0.78
N TYR A 208 -10.79 4.92 1.21
CA TYR A 208 -11.09 4.65 2.60
C TYR A 208 -11.37 3.17 2.77
N SER A 209 -11.22 2.64 3.98
CA SER A 209 -11.37 1.20 4.20
C SER A 209 -11.64 0.81 5.64
N ASN A 210 -11.94 -0.46 5.86
CA ASN A 210 -12.21 -1.06 7.16
C ASN A 210 -10.95 -1.33 8.02
N ASN A 211 -9.76 -0.88 7.63
CA ASN A 211 -8.59 -0.96 8.51
C ASN A 211 -8.80 -0.04 9.73
N GLY A 212 -8.56 -0.55 10.94
CA GLY A 212 -8.85 0.15 12.19
C GLY A 212 -10.34 0.15 12.57
N ILE A 213 -11.16 -0.66 11.90
CA ILE A 213 -12.57 -0.78 12.26
C ILE A 213 -12.74 -1.48 13.61
N THR A 214 -13.59 -0.92 14.45
CA THR A 214 -13.89 -1.43 15.80
C THR A 214 -15.19 -2.24 15.80
N PRO A 215 -15.46 -3.05 16.84
CA PRO A 215 -16.76 -3.73 16.97
C PRO A 215 -17.96 -2.78 16.92
N LEU A 216 -17.83 -1.57 17.51
CA LEU A 216 -18.85 -0.53 17.45
C LEU A 216 -19.06 -0.06 16.01
N MET A 217 -17.99 0.21 15.26
CA MET A 217 -18.08 0.64 13.88
C MET A 217 -18.63 -0.47 12.97
N ASN A 218 -18.22 -1.72 13.17
CA ASN A 218 -18.80 -2.88 12.47
C ASN A 218 -20.32 -2.94 12.64
N SER A 219 -20.79 -2.67 13.86
CA SER A 219 -22.21 -2.63 14.18
C SER A 219 -22.93 -1.51 13.42
N LEU A 220 -22.42 -0.29 13.49
CA LEU A 220 -23.02 0.91 12.88
C LEU A 220 -23.01 0.88 11.35
N PHE A 221 -21.96 0.34 10.76
CA PHE A 221 -21.83 0.18 9.31
C PHE A 221 -22.53 -1.07 8.77
N ASN A 222 -23.21 -1.84 9.62
CA ASN A 222 -23.90 -3.08 9.22
C ASN A 222 -22.95 -4.04 8.48
N VAL A 223 -21.73 -4.21 9.00
CA VAL A 223 -20.77 -5.21 8.51
C VAL A 223 -21.07 -6.52 9.23
N LYS A 224 -21.90 -7.34 8.59
CA LYS A 224 -22.50 -8.54 9.19
C LYS A 224 -21.68 -9.79 8.92
N TYR A 225 -20.93 -9.82 7.83
CA TYR A 225 -20.18 -11.00 7.42
C TYR A 225 -18.74 -10.67 7.09
N TYR A 226 -17.82 -11.56 7.48
CA TYR A 226 -16.41 -11.47 7.16
C TYR A 226 -15.96 -12.69 6.37
N LEU A 227 -15.23 -12.45 5.29
CA LEU A 227 -14.60 -13.49 4.49
C LEU A 227 -13.15 -13.70 4.96
N SER A 228 -12.74 -14.96 5.07
CA SER A 228 -11.39 -15.35 5.45
C SER A 228 -10.92 -16.58 4.66
N THR A 229 -9.61 -16.70 4.45
CA THR A 229 -8.96 -17.94 3.94
C THR A 229 -8.31 -18.75 5.05
N VAL A 230 -8.29 -18.21 6.27
CA VAL A 230 -7.76 -18.88 7.46
C VAL A 230 -8.84 -18.90 8.54
N THR A 231 -8.81 -19.91 9.39
CA THR A 231 -9.71 -19.96 10.54
C THR A 231 -9.39 -18.79 11.47
N GLN A 232 -10.43 -18.09 11.90
CA GLN A 232 -10.42 -17.05 12.91
C GLN A 232 -10.94 -17.63 14.23
N GLU A 233 -10.49 -17.07 15.34
CA GLU A 233 -11.03 -17.41 16.65
C GLU A 233 -12.49 -16.96 16.77
N GLU A 234 -13.33 -17.87 17.24
CA GLU A 234 -14.73 -17.55 17.52
C GLU A 234 -14.85 -16.86 18.88
N SER A 235 -15.76 -15.90 18.97
CA SER A 235 -16.08 -15.16 20.19
C SER A 235 -17.58 -14.87 20.26
N ASP A 236 -18.03 -14.26 21.36
CA ASP A 236 -19.41 -13.79 21.45
C ASP A 236 -19.75 -12.77 20.35
N LEU A 237 -18.75 -12.00 19.89
CA LEU A 237 -18.92 -10.99 18.84
C LEU A 237 -19.03 -11.60 17.45
N VAL A 238 -18.24 -12.64 17.17
CA VAL A 238 -18.10 -13.23 15.84
C VAL A 238 -18.11 -14.74 15.90
N SER A 239 -18.97 -15.37 15.11
CA SER A 239 -19.09 -16.84 15.03
C SER A 239 -18.87 -17.35 13.61
N LEU A 240 -18.38 -18.58 13.46
CA LEU A 240 -18.28 -19.21 12.15
C LEU A 240 -19.69 -19.45 11.59
N TYR A 241 -19.96 -18.95 10.38
CA TYR A 241 -21.26 -19.07 9.73
C TYR A 241 -21.28 -20.20 8.72
N LYS A 242 -20.32 -20.20 7.79
CA LYS A 242 -20.22 -21.15 6.68
C LYS A 242 -18.78 -21.35 6.24
N GLU A 243 -18.53 -22.49 5.60
CA GLU A 243 -17.28 -22.82 4.92
C GLU A 243 -17.58 -23.41 3.54
N TYR A 244 -16.72 -23.13 2.57
CA TYR A 244 -16.78 -23.71 1.24
C TYR A 244 -15.38 -23.72 0.64
N GLY A 245 -14.91 -24.91 0.25
CA GLY A 245 -13.53 -25.08 -0.20
C GLY A 245 -12.55 -24.64 0.90
N ASP A 246 -11.68 -23.69 0.57
CA ASP A 246 -10.71 -23.10 1.50
C ASP A 246 -11.17 -21.73 2.05
N GLY A 247 -12.42 -21.34 1.78
CA GLY A 247 -13.01 -20.08 2.22
C GLY A 247 -13.93 -20.24 3.42
N TYR A 248 -13.89 -19.26 4.32
CA TYR A 248 -14.73 -19.18 5.52
C TYR A 248 -15.55 -17.88 5.50
N VAL A 249 -16.79 -17.96 5.97
CA VAL A 249 -17.63 -16.81 6.33
C VAL A 249 -17.83 -16.81 7.82
N TYR A 250 -17.45 -15.71 8.46
CA TYR A 250 -17.77 -15.41 9.84
C TYR A 250 -18.91 -14.41 9.92
N LYS A 251 -19.77 -14.53 10.93
CA LYS A 251 -20.90 -13.63 11.16
C LYS A 251 -20.65 -12.80 12.42
N ASN A 252 -20.74 -11.49 12.26
CA ASN A 252 -20.85 -10.55 13.37
C ASN A 252 -22.26 -10.66 13.98
N ASN A 253 -22.32 -11.05 15.24
CA ASN A 253 -23.57 -11.28 15.98
C ASN A 253 -24.26 -9.97 16.39
N TYR A 254 -23.52 -8.84 16.39
CA TYR A 254 -24.01 -7.54 16.80
C TYR A 254 -23.91 -6.55 15.63
N THR A 255 -24.92 -6.53 14.79
CA THR A 255 -25.06 -5.52 13.71
C THR A 255 -26.34 -4.72 13.86
N LEU A 256 -26.27 -3.44 13.50
CA LEU A 256 -27.45 -2.59 13.36
C LEU A 256 -27.90 -2.59 11.90
N ASN A 257 -29.20 -2.36 11.68
CA ASN A 257 -29.75 -2.15 10.35
C ASN A 257 -29.21 -0.85 9.74
N VAL A 258 -29.31 -0.69 8.42
CA VAL A 258 -28.87 0.53 7.71
C VAL A 258 -29.50 1.81 8.27
N GLY A 259 -30.71 1.70 8.80
CA GLY A 259 -31.38 2.78 9.54
C GLY A 259 -31.69 2.32 10.95
N PHE A 260 -31.33 3.15 11.93
CA PHE A 260 -31.66 2.97 13.33
C PHE A 260 -31.95 4.35 13.95
N MET A 261 -32.68 4.34 15.06
CA MET A 261 -33.08 5.57 15.74
C MET A 261 -32.00 5.98 16.73
N LEU A 262 -31.68 7.28 16.74
CA LEU A 262 -30.74 7.88 17.69
C LEU A 262 -31.44 8.97 18.50
N PRO A 263 -30.98 9.24 19.73
CA PRO A 263 -31.47 10.38 20.49
C PRO A 263 -31.05 11.69 19.81
N SER A 264 -31.94 12.69 19.85
CA SER A 264 -31.69 14.00 19.22
C SER A 264 -30.50 14.76 19.81
N SER A 265 -29.96 14.32 20.96
CA SER A 265 -28.73 14.86 21.54
C SER A 265 -27.51 14.63 20.64
N ILE A 266 -27.49 13.55 19.85
CA ILE A 266 -26.37 13.20 18.95
C ILE A 266 -26.05 14.34 17.99
N GLU A 267 -27.07 14.98 17.41
CA GLU A 267 -26.88 16.08 16.45
C GLU A 267 -26.09 17.26 17.00
N LYS A 268 -26.08 17.46 18.32
CA LYS A 268 -25.44 18.61 18.99
C LYS A 268 -24.23 18.23 19.83
N GLN A 269 -24.16 16.98 20.30
CA GLN A 269 -23.21 16.55 21.32
C GLN A 269 -22.22 15.51 20.82
N TRP A 270 -22.45 14.92 19.63
CA TRP A 270 -21.47 14.03 19.03
C TRP A 270 -20.37 14.84 18.34
N HIS A 271 -19.18 14.84 18.92
CA HIS A 271 -18.04 15.61 18.44
C HIS A 271 -17.12 14.71 17.61
N THR A 272 -17.31 14.69 16.29
CA THR A 272 -16.51 13.84 15.37
C THR A 272 -15.15 14.45 15.05
N SER A 273 -15.04 15.78 14.99
CA SER A 273 -13.80 16.48 14.68
C SER A 273 -12.84 16.60 15.89
N SER A 274 -12.79 15.58 16.74
CA SER A 274 -11.85 15.51 17.87
C SER A 274 -10.46 15.11 17.38
N SER A 275 -9.41 15.42 18.13
CA SER A 275 -8.05 15.02 17.76
C SER A 275 -7.80 13.51 17.84
N SER A 276 -8.66 12.77 18.57
CA SER A 276 -8.48 11.34 18.83
C SER A 276 -9.75 10.55 18.48
N PRO A 277 -9.66 9.54 17.59
CA PRO A 277 -10.79 8.71 17.22
C PRO A 277 -11.33 7.87 18.39
N VAL A 278 -10.47 7.50 19.34
CA VAL A 278 -10.89 6.82 20.59
C VAL A 278 -11.93 7.67 21.34
N ASN A 279 -11.66 8.97 21.45
CA ASN A 279 -12.57 9.91 22.10
C ASN A 279 -13.87 10.11 21.32
N VAL A 280 -13.82 10.11 19.99
CA VAL A 280 -15.02 10.20 19.14
C VAL A 280 -15.96 9.02 19.38
N GLN A 281 -15.41 7.81 19.45
CA GLN A 281 -16.21 6.59 19.68
C GLN A 281 -16.73 6.51 21.11
N ASN A 282 -15.91 6.85 22.11
CA ASN A 282 -16.33 6.91 23.52
C ASN A 282 -17.41 7.97 23.77
N ASN A 283 -17.31 9.12 23.10
CA ASN A 283 -18.34 10.15 23.16
C ASN A 283 -19.65 9.64 22.56
N PHE A 284 -19.61 8.98 21.41
CA PHE A 284 -20.79 8.38 20.80
C PHE A 284 -21.45 7.34 21.71
N SER A 285 -20.69 6.37 22.21
CA SER A 285 -21.20 5.31 23.08
C SER A 285 -21.81 5.85 24.37
N ASN A 286 -21.20 6.90 24.94
CA ASN A 286 -21.71 7.54 26.15
C ASN A 286 -23.07 8.22 25.90
N LEU A 287 -23.26 8.84 24.74
CA LEU A 287 -24.53 9.51 24.39
C LEU A 287 -25.68 8.53 24.16
N ILE A 288 -25.41 7.31 23.69
CA ILE A 288 -26.44 6.32 23.35
C ILE A 288 -26.69 5.28 24.46
N ALA A 289 -25.65 4.94 25.23
CA ALA A 289 -25.68 3.81 26.17
C ALA A 289 -25.05 4.15 27.53
N ASN A 290 -24.57 5.39 27.74
CA ASN A 290 -23.95 5.85 28.98
C ASN A 290 -22.76 4.95 29.40
N CYS A 291 -21.95 4.53 28.42
CA CYS A 291 -20.75 3.74 28.60
C CYS A 291 -19.59 4.24 27.70
N LYS A 292 -18.37 3.82 28.03
CA LYS A 292 -17.20 3.93 27.14
C LYS A 292 -16.97 2.57 26.46
N VAL A 293 -16.51 2.61 25.22
CA VAL A 293 -16.09 1.41 24.46
C VAL A 293 -14.59 1.17 24.52
N PHE A 294 -13.82 2.18 24.94
CA PHE A 294 -12.38 2.10 25.16
C PHE A 294 -12.03 2.57 26.57
N ASP A 295 -11.16 1.80 27.21
CA ASP A 295 -10.43 2.17 28.42
C ASP A 295 -8.95 2.36 28.07
N GLU A 296 -8.30 3.33 28.73
CA GLU A 296 -6.90 3.65 28.49
C GLU A 296 -6.00 2.65 29.22
N ILE A 297 -5.03 2.08 28.50
CA ILE A 297 -4.03 1.16 29.06
C ILE A 297 -2.73 1.94 29.27
N THR A 298 -2.06 1.71 30.39
CA THR A 298 -0.78 2.38 30.67
C THR A 298 0.33 1.71 29.86
N THR A 299 1.05 2.50 29.07
CA THR A 299 2.23 2.05 28.32
C THR A 299 3.50 2.38 29.07
N THR A 300 4.52 1.52 28.98
CA THR A 300 5.87 1.84 29.46
C THR A 300 6.77 2.09 28.26
N ASP A 301 7.30 3.31 28.17
CA ASP A 301 8.31 3.69 27.18
C ASP A 301 9.67 3.10 27.58
N THR A 302 10.28 2.33 26.68
CA THR A 302 11.61 1.77 26.85
C THR A 302 12.61 2.44 25.90
N TYR A 303 13.90 2.36 26.25
CA TYR A 303 14.97 2.87 25.38
C TYR A 303 14.85 2.25 23.96
N ASP A 304 15.10 3.05 22.92
CA ASP A 304 15.01 2.71 21.47
C ASP A 304 13.59 2.66 20.87
N ASN A 305 12.74 3.68 21.12
CA ASN A 305 11.41 3.86 20.49
C ASN A 305 10.50 2.62 20.57
N THR A 306 10.65 1.88 21.66
CA THR A 306 9.91 0.65 21.91
C THR A 306 8.92 0.91 23.05
N PHE A 307 7.66 0.52 22.83
CA PHE A 307 6.60 0.64 23.83
C PHE A 307 6.18 -0.75 24.24
N THR A 308 6.18 -1.01 25.54
CA THR A 308 5.66 -2.25 26.07
C THR A 308 4.30 -2.04 26.71
N ILE A 309 3.43 -3.04 26.53
CA ILE A 309 2.08 -3.06 27.08
C ILE A 309 1.97 -4.30 27.97
N GLU A 310 1.50 -4.11 29.19
CA GLU A 310 1.16 -5.20 30.11
C GLU A 310 -0.36 -5.25 30.28
N VAL A 311 -0.94 -6.46 30.24
CA VAL A 311 -2.37 -6.68 30.46
C VAL A 311 -2.59 -7.67 31.60
N ASP A 312 -3.54 -7.37 32.48
CA ASP A 312 -3.87 -8.21 33.64
C ASP A 312 -4.89 -9.31 33.30
N ASP A 313 -5.73 -9.08 32.29
CA ASP A 313 -6.79 -9.98 31.81
C ASP A 313 -6.81 -10.01 30.27
N PRO A 314 -7.36 -11.07 29.63
CA PRO A 314 -7.52 -11.13 28.18
C PRO A 314 -8.25 -9.90 27.63
N THR A 315 -7.55 -9.09 26.83
CA THR A 315 -8.01 -7.75 26.42
C THR A 315 -7.79 -7.53 24.92
N HIS A 316 -8.78 -6.99 24.23
CA HIS A 316 -8.65 -6.59 22.82
C HIS A 316 -8.03 -5.19 22.75
N ILE A 317 -6.83 -5.07 22.16
CA ILE A 317 -6.06 -3.82 22.16
C ILE A 317 -6.13 -3.10 20.81
N TYR A 318 -6.42 -1.80 20.88
CA TYR A 318 -6.27 -0.87 19.77
C TYR A 318 -5.22 0.19 20.13
N VAL A 319 -4.37 0.55 19.17
CA VAL A 319 -3.33 1.59 19.35
C VAL A 319 -3.66 2.81 18.50
N GLU A 320 -3.62 3.98 19.12
CA GLU A 320 -3.68 5.28 18.45
C GLU A 320 -2.26 5.85 18.39
N VAL A 321 -1.73 6.05 17.18
CA VAL A 321 -0.42 6.66 16.97
C VAL A 321 -0.59 8.18 16.90
N THR A 322 0.06 8.90 17.81
CA THR A 322 -0.10 10.36 17.91
C THR A 322 0.95 11.15 17.13
N ASN A 323 2.15 10.58 16.96
CA ASN A 323 3.18 11.18 16.12
C ASN A 323 2.89 10.91 14.62
N SER A 324 2.66 11.98 13.87
CA SER A 324 2.42 11.93 12.42
C SER A 324 3.68 11.66 11.59
N ASP A 325 4.86 11.71 12.21
CA ASP A 325 6.13 11.48 11.51
C ASP A 325 6.46 9.98 11.42
N ILE A 326 5.70 9.12 12.12
CA ILE A 326 5.87 7.66 12.05
C ILE A 326 5.07 7.11 10.88
N GLU A 327 5.76 6.42 9.98
CA GLU A 327 5.15 5.76 8.82
C GLU A 327 4.89 4.28 9.06
N GLU A 328 5.73 3.60 9.86
CA GLU A 328 5.65 2.16 10.11
C GLU A 328 5.81 1.79 11.60
N ILE A 329 5.03 0.81 12.05
CA ILE A 329 5.11 0.22 13.38
C ILE A 329 5.08 -1.31 13.27
N ASP A 330 6.04 -1.95 13.90
CA ASP A 330 6.08 -3.40 14.11
C ASP A 330 5.61 -3.75 15.52
N ALA A 331 4.55 -4.53 15.61
CA ALA A 331 4.02 -5.08 16.85
C ALA A 331 4.47 -6.53 17.02
N THR A 332 5.02 -6.87 18.17
CA THR A 332 5.25 -8.25 18.63
C THR A 332 4.25 -8.55 19.74
N ILE A 333 3.55 -9.68 19.65
CA ILE A 333 2.53 -10.13 20.59
C ILE A 333 2.82 -11.59 20.90
N GLY A 334 3.62 -11.85 21.95
CA GLY A 334 4.10 -13.20 22.24
C GLY A 334 4.92 -13.76 21.08
N ASP A 335 4.46 -14.85 20.47
CA ASP A 335 5.11 -15.49 19.31
C ASP A 335 4.69 -14.89 17.95
N ASP A 336 3.65 -14.06 17.92
CA ASP A 336 3.12 -13.45 16.70
C ASP A 336 3.70 -12.05 16.45
N SER A 337 3.79 -11.66 15.17
CA SER A 337 4.17 -10.30 14.77
C SER A 337 3.24 -9.71 13.71
N LYS A 338 3.03 -8.39 13.79
CA LYS A 338 2.20 -7.62 12.87
C LYS A 338 2.89 -6.31 12.51
N SER A 339 3.10 -6.09 11.21
CA SER A 339 3.61 -4.82 10.68
C SER A 339 2.47 -3.95 10.17
N PHE A 340 2.47 -2.69 10.58
CA PHE A 340 1.51 -1.67 10.16
C PHE A 340 2.26 -0.58 9.41
N SER A 341 1.80 -0.26 8.19
CA SER A 341 2.40 0.80 7.36
C SER A 341 1.40 1.91 7.05
N ASN A 342 1.92 3.08 6.72
CA ASN A 342 1.17 4.33 6.54
C ASN A 342 0.41 4.74 7.82
N VAL A 343 1.00 4.51 9.00
CA VAL A 343 0.35 4.79 10.28
C VAL A 343 0.16 6.30 10.52
N ASP A 344 0.97 7.13 9.85
CA ASP A 344 0.86 8.60 9.69
C ASP A 344 -0.55 9.07 9.29
N ARG A 345 -1.35 8.18 8.71
CA ARG A 345 -2.74 8.46 8.31
C ARG A 345 -3.72 8.52 9.49
N GLY A 346 -3.31 8.10 10.69
CA GLY A 346 -4.06 8.26 11.93
C GLY A 346 -5.26 7.32 12.09
N PHE A 347 -5.15 6.08 11.61
CA PHE A 347 -6.14 5.03 11.88
C PHE A 347 -5.72 4.19 13.10
N LEU A 348 -6.69 3.56 13.76
CA LEU A 348 -6.44 2.69 14.91
C LEU A 348 -5.75 1.40 14.44
N LEU A 349 -4.64 1.03 15.07
CA LEU A 349 -4.00 -0.26 14.84
C LEU A 349 -4.70 -1.32 15.69
N ASP A 350 -5.14 -2.41 15.05
CA ASP A 350 -5.83 -3.50 15.73
C ASP A 350 -4.83 -4.63 16.05
N LEU A 351 -4.43 -4.72 17.32
CA LEU A 351 -3.53 -5.77 17.78
C LEU A 351 -4.25 -7.11 17.99
N GLY A 352 -5.57 -7.10 18.10
CA GLY A 352 -6.38 -8.27 18.44
C GLY A 352 -6.47 -8.49 19.95
N VAL A 353 -6.87 -9.70 20.33
CA VAL A 353 -6.93 -10.14 21.73
C VAL A 353 -5.51 -10.50 22.19
N CYS A 354 -5.06 -9.87 23.27
CA CYS A 354 -3.81 -10.15 23.94
C CYS A 354 -4.08 -10.72 25.34
N TYR A 355 -3.20 -11.60 25.79
CA TYR A 355 -3.31 -12.32 27.05
C TYR A 355 -2.19 -11.89 28.03
N PRO A 356 -2.38 -12.06 29.36
CA PRO A 356 -1.39 -11.64 30.37
C PRO A 356 0.01 -12.27 30.22
N GLU A 357 0.10 -13.42 29.58
CA GLU A 357 1.34 -14.12 29.26
C GLU A 357 2.07 -13.56 28.03
N ASP A 358 1.42 -12.71 27.22
CA ASP A 358 2.00 -12.19 25.99
C ASP A 358 3.00 -11.07 26.29
N GLU A 359 4.22 -11.18 25.75
CA GLU A 359 5.14 -10.06 25.69
C GLU A 359 4.72 -9.15 24.53
N ILE A 360 4.10 -8.01 24.84
CA ILE A 360 3.59 -7.06 23.85
C ILE A 360 4.57 -5.90 23.71
N SER A 361 5.14 -5.74 22.52
CA SER A 361 6.02 -4.61 22.20
C SER A 361 5.67 -3.99 20.85
N LEU A 362 5.76 -2.66 20.77
CA LEU A 362 5.58 -1.87 19.56
C LEU A 362 6.87 -1.13 19.27
N VAL A 363 7.41 -1.29 18.07
CA VAL A 363 8.65 -0.65 17.63
C VAL A 363 8.33 0.24 16.43
N ALA A 364 8.70 1.51 16.50
CA ALA A 364 8.66 2.41 15.35
C ALA A 364 9.96 2.29 14.56
N GLU A 365 9.88 2.17 13.22
CA GLU A 365 11.07 2.31 12.40
C GLU A 365 11.53 3.78 12.38
N GLU A 366 12.82 4.00 12.67
CA GLU A 366 13.54 5.29 12.84
C GLU A 366 13.54 5.95 14.23
N ASP A 367 14.54 6.81 14.48
CA ASP A 367 14.89 7.58 15.70
C ASP A 367 13.79 8.58 16.18
N GLN A 368 12.51 8.26 15.99
CA GLN A 368 11.38 9.13 16.32
C GLN A 368 10.38 8.47 17.27
N THR A 369 10.07 9.17 18.36
CA THR A 369 9.20 8.71 19.45
C THR A 369 7.71 8.81 19.02
N PRO A 370 6.90 7.74 19.12
CA PRO A 370 5.45 7.67 18.81
C PRO A 370 4.48 8.61 19.49
#